data_AF-A0A2V8QQF9-F1
#
_entry.id   AF-A0A2V8QQF9-F1
#
_cell.length_a   1.000
_cell.length_b   1.000
_cell.length_c   1.000
_cell.angle_alpha   90.00
_cell.angle_beta   90.00
_cell.angle_gamma   90.00
#
_symmetry.space_group_name_H-M   'P 1'
#
loop_
_entity.id
_entity.type
_entity.pdbx_description
1 polymer ?
#
loop_
_entity_poly.entity_id
_entity_poly.type
_entity_poly.pdbx_seq_one_letter_code
_entity_poly.pdbx_strand_id
1 'polypeptide(L)'
;MGLTAGTPLQTDPIFAYNFTITLIDTSSTWAVVKSIAFALAADIVLGGFTECTGLEMSMEVEEIKEGGLNGTLLKFPKAVKWS
;
A
#
# COMPACT_ATOMS: atom_id res chain seq x y z
N MET A 1 -21.30 -18.43 11.92
CA MET A 1 -21.19 -19.63 11.06
C MET A 1 -21.77 -19.28 9.70
N GLY A 2 -20.93 -19.04 8.70
CA GLY A 2 -21.35 -18.81 7.33
C GLY A 2 -20.43 -19.61 6.42
N LEU A 3 -20.94 -20.72 5.89
CA LEU A 3 -20.25 -21.59 4.95
C LEU A 3 -20.69 -21.18 3.54
N THR A 4 -20.01 -20.21 2.94
CA THR A 4 -20.09 -19.98 1.48
C THR A 4 -19.07 -20.89 0.81
N ALA A 5 -19.51 -21.65 -0.19
CA ALA A 5 -18.70 -22.61 -0.96
C ALA A 5 -17.69 -21.93 -1.90
N GLY A 6 -16.88 -21.02 -1.35
CA GLY A 6 -15.69 -20.44 -2.00
C GLY A 6 -14.45 -20.93 -1.24
N THR A 7 -13.32 -21.02 -1.94
CA THR A 7 -12.00 -21.38 -1.41
C THR A 7 -11.82 -20.93 0.05
N PRO A 8 -11.41 -21.81 0.98
CA PRO A 8 -11.27 -21.45 2.38
C PRO A 8 -10.38 -20.21 2.48
N LEU A 9 -10.93 -19.12 3.03
CA LEU A 9 -10.18 -17.90 3.27
C LEU A 9 -9.09 -18.26 4.28
N GLN A 10 -7.83 -18.19 3.88
CA GLN A 10 -6.72 -18.37 4.80
C GLN A 10 -6.75 -17.20 5.80
N THR A 11 -7.12 -17.51 7.04
CA THR A 11 -7.22 -16.54 8.15
C THR A 11 -5.90 -16.35 8.89
N ASP A 12 -4.90 -17.17 8.58
CA ASP A 12 -3.57 -17.01 9.14
C ASP A 12 -2.91 -15.76 8.54
N PRO A 13 -2.22 -14.94 9.36
CA PRO A 13 -1.52 -13.77 8.86
C PRO A 13 -0.47 -14.19 7.84
N ILE A 14 -0.30 -13.38 6.79
CA ILE A 14 0.78 -13.59 5.82
C ILE A 14 2.14 -13.37 6.49
N PHE A 15 3.11 -14.21 6.15
CA PHE A 15 4.47 -14.06 6.66
C PHE A 15 5.22 -12.97 5.90
N ALA A 16 6.15 -12.30 6.59
CA ALA A 16 7.00 -11.23 6.03
C ALA A 16 8.21 -11.77 5.23
N TYR A 17 8.08 -12.93 4.61
CA TYR A 17 9.08 -13.53 3.72
C TYR A 17 8.38 -14.03 2.44
N ASN A 18 9.12 -14.22 1.36
CA ASN A 18 8.57 -14.54 0.03
C ASN A 18 7.74 -13.38 -0.58
N PHE A 19 8.42 -12.26 -0.84
CA PHE A 19 7.86 -11.09 -1.50
C PHE A 19 8.60 -10.80 -2.81
N THR A 20 7.92 -10.17 -3.76
CA THR A 20 8.47 -9.75 -5.05
C THR A 20 8.39 -8.24 -5.19
N ILE A 21 9.47 -7.62 -5.64
CA ILE A 21 9.53 -6.18 -5.94
C ILE A 21 9.71 -5.99 -7.44
N THR A 22 8.81 -5.20 -8.02
CA THR A 22 8.82 -4.83 -9.44
C THR A 22 9.01 -3.33 -9.56
N LEU A 23 10.06 -2.91 -10.27
CA LEU A 23 10.36 -1.51 -10.54
C LEU A 23 9.94 -1.16 -11.97
N ILE A 24 9.13 -0.11 -12.13
CA ILE A 24 8.71 0.38 -13.44
C ILE A 24 9.62 1.56 -13.80
N ASP A 25 10.31 1.46 -14.94
CA ASP A 25 11.16 2.53 -15.45
C ASP A 25 10.32 3.52 -16.26
N THR A 26 10.16 4.73 -15.72
CA THR A 26 9.39 5.81 -16.35
C THR A 26 10.25 6.85 -17.09
N SER A 27 11.53 6.56 -17.34
CA SER A 27 12.44 7.47 -18.05
C SER A 27 12.01 7.78 -19.48
N SER A 28 11.26 6.88 -20.12
CA SER A 28 10.66 7.08 -21.44
C SER A 28 9.44 6.17 -21.63
N THR A 29 8.53 6.53 -22.55
CA THR A 29 7.38 5.70 -22.88
C THR A 29 7.78 4.27 -23.28
N TRP A 30 8.92 4.12 -23.96
CA TRP A 30 9.43 2.80 -24.36
C TRP A 30 10.01 2.00 -23.18
N ALA A 31 10.63 2.68 -22.21
CA ALA A 31 11.10 2.06 -20.98
C ALA A 31 9.94 1.58 -20.09
N VAL A 32 8.82 2.31 -20.06
CA VAL A 32 7.60 1.89 -19.36
C VAL A 32 7.03 0.61 -19.97
N VAL A 33 6.88 0.58 -21.31
CA VAL A 33 6.35 -0.60 -22.00
C VAL A 33 7.26 -1.81 -21.79
N LYS A 34 8.58 -1.63 -21.85
CA LYS A 34 9.54 -2.71 -21.56
C LYS A 34 9.44 -3.21 -20.12
N SER A 35 9.40 -2.31 -19.13
CA SER A 35 9.34 -2.71 -17.72
C SER A 35 8.02 -3.38 -17.37
N ILE A 36 6.89 -2.93 -17.91
CA ILE A 36 5.58 -3.60 -17.76
C ILE A 36 5.57 -4.96 -18.47
N ALA A 37 6.03 -5.02 -19.72
CA ALA A 37 6.09 -6.28 -20.47
C ALA A 37 6.99 -7.31 -19.78
N PHE A 38 8.12 -6.86 -19.21
CA PHE A 38 9.01 -7.71 -18.44
C PHE A 38 8.36 -8.18 -17.12
N ALA A 39 7.69 -7.29 -16.39
CA ALA A 39 6.97 -7.63 -15.16
C ALA A 39 5.87 -8.69 -15.38
N LEU A 40 5.13 -8.60 -16.50
CA LEU A 40 4.05 -9.53 -16.84
C LEU A 40 4.56 -10.85 -17.41
N ALA A 41 5.65 -10.84 -18.18
CA ALA A 41 6.14 -12.03 -18.88
C ALA A 41 7.09 -12.88 -18.03
N ALA A 42 7.81 -12.26 -17.10
CA ALA A 42 8.97 -12.89 -16.52
C ALA A 42 8.71 -13.50 -15.13
N ASP A 43 7.75 -13.02 -14.33
CA ASP A 43 7.69 -13.31 -12.87
C ASP A 43 9.09 -13.24 -12.22
N ILE A 44 9.97 -12.42 -12.82
CA ILE A 44 11.38 -12.34 -12.49
C ILE A 44 11.55 -11.00 -11.80
N VAL A 45 11.79 -11.15 -10.50
CA VAL A 45 12.36 -10.20 -9.56
C VAL A 45 13.38 -9.29 -10.28
N LEU A 46 13.02 -8.02 -10.46
CA LEU A 46 13.88 -7.00 -11.10
C LEU A 46 15.13 -6.64 -10.26
N GLY A 47 15.21 -7.17 -9.03
CA GLY A 47 16.36 -7.13 -8.14
C GLY A 47 16.03 -7.86 -6.84
N GLY A 48 16.93 -8.73 -6.36
CA GLY A 48 16.72 -9.48 -5.13
C GLY A 48 16.97 -8.60 -3.91
N PHE A 49 15.90 -8.09 -3.28
CA PHE A 49 15.99 -7.37 -2.03
C PHE A 49 15.83 -8.32 -0.85
N THR A 50 16.67 -8.16 0.17
CA THR A 50 16.56 -8.94 1.42
C THR A 50 15.55 -8.35 2.39
N GLU A 51 15.21 -7.07 2.23
CA GLU A 51 14.31 -6.33 3.12
C GLU A 51 13.60 -5.19 2.35
N CYS A 52 12.37 -4.86 2.76
CA CYS A 52 11.61 -3.72 2.28
C CYS A 52 10.95 -3.01 3.47
N THR A 53 11.27 -1.73 3.66
CA THR A 53 10.78 -0.88 4.75
C THR A 53 10.44 0.51 4.21
N GLY A 54 9.74 1.34 5.00
CA GLY A 54 9.33 2.68 4.55
C GLY A 54 8.17 2.60 3.56
N LEU A 55 7.16 1.80 3.89
CA LEU A 55 5.86 1.84 3.22
C LEU A 55 4.85 2.30 4.27
N GLU A 56 5.04 3.53 4.75
CA GLU A 56 4.16 4.12 5.76
C GLU A 56 3.36 5.27 5.19
N MET A 57 2.11 5.34 5.63
CA MET A 57 1.16 6.38 5.24
C MET A 57 0.57 6.96 6.50
N SER A 58 0.71 8.28 6.66
CA SER A 58 0.16 9.01 7.80
C SER A 58 -0.79 10.09 7.30
N MET A 59 -1.92 10.22 7.98
CA MET A 59 -2.91 11.26 7.68
C MET A 59 -2.82 12.34 8.74
N GLU A 60 -2.60 13.58 8.32
CA GLU A 60 -2.66 14.71 9.23
C GLU A 60 -4.11 14.96 9.64
N VAL A 61 -4.34 15.33 10.89
CA VAL A 61 -5.67 15.62 11.41
C VAL A 61 -5.71 17.06 11.89
N GLU A 62 -6.68 17.82 11.38
CA GLU A 62 -6.97 19.15 11.86
C GLU A 62 -8.04 19.10 12.94
N GLU A 63 -7.74 19.69 14.08
CA GLU A 63 -8.68 19.75 15.20
C GLU A 63 -9.28 21.15 15.31
N ILE A 64 -10.61 21.24 15.23
CA ILE A 64 -11.35 22.49 15.37
C ILE A 64 -12.13 22.46 16.68
N LYS A 65 -11.93 23.50 17.49
CA LYS A 65 -12.71 23.76 18.71
C LYS A 65 -13.84 24.73 18.36
N GLU A 66 -15.05 24.21 18.24
CA GLU A 66 -16.23 25.04 18.01
C GLU A 66 -16.76 25.64 19.32
N GLY A 67 -17.20 26.90 19.25
CA GLY A 67 -17.89 27.52 20.37
C GLY A 67 -19.28 26.89 20.58
N GLY A 68 -19.66 26.64 21.82
CA GLY A 68 -20.97 26.08 22.16
C GLY A 68 -21.01 24.55 22.31
N LEU A 69 -19.93 23.85 21.94
CA LEU A 69 -19.80 22.40 22.09
C LEU A 69 -18.52 22.01 22.83
N ASN A 70 -18.51 22.24 24.15
CA ASN A 70 -17.31 22.02 25.00
C ASN A 70 -17.02 20.54 25.33
N GLY A 71 -17.89 19.62 24.93
CA GLY A 71 -17.79 18.19 25.26
C GLY A 71 -17.10 17.32 24.21
N THR A 72 -16.90 17.83 22.99
CA THR A 72 -16.36 17.07 21.87
C THR A 72 -15.45 17.94 21.01
N LEU A 73 -14.54 17.31 20.28
CA LEU A 73 -13.59 17.97 19.38
C LEU A 73 -13.84 17.52 17.95
N LEU A 74 -13.96 18.47 17.02
CA LEU A 74 -14.08 18.13 15.61
C LEU A 74 -12.70 17.82 15.04
N LYS A 75 -12.60 16.69 14.34
CA LYS A 75 -11.36 16.23 13.72
C LYS A 75 -11.60 16.04 12.23
N PHE A 76 -10.90 16.80 11.41
CA PHE A 76 -11.01 16.76 9.96
C PHE A 76 -9.76 16.13 9.35
N PRO A 77 -9.91 15.21 8.38
CA PRO A 77 -8.77 14.64 7.68
C PRO A 77 -8.12 15.72 6.79
N LYS A 78 -6.80 15.86 6.90
CA LYS A 78 -5.95 16.68 6.02
C LYS A 78 -5.24 15.81 4.98
N ALA A 79 -4.23 16.40 4.33
CA ALA A 79 -3.38 15.69 3.38
C ALA A 79 -2.68 14.48 4.02
N VAL A 80 -2.46 13.48 3.17
CA VAL A 80 -1.68 12.29 3.49
C VAL A 80 -0.21 12.58 3.25
N LYS A 81 0.64 12.15 4.18
CA LYS A 81 2.10 12.08 4.05
C LYS A 81 2.51 10.62 3.93
N TRP A 82 3.44 10.34 3.02
CA TRP A 82 4.02 9.01 2.83
C TRP A 82 5.54 9.08 2.98
N SER A 83 6.15 8.03 3.54
CA SER A 83 7.60 7.86 3.64
C SER A 83 7.98 6.45 3.23
#